data_AF-A0A7M2X0J5-F1
#
_entry.id   AF-A0A7M2X0J5-F1
#
_cell.length_a   1.000
_cell.length_b   1.000
_cell.length_c   1.000
_cell.angle_alpha   90.00
_cell.angle_beta   90.00
_cell.angle_gamma   90.00
#
_symmetry.space_group_name_H-M   'P 1'
#
loop_
_entity.id
_entity.type
_entity.pdbx_description
1 polymer ?
#
loop_
_entity_poly.entity_id
_entity_poly.type
_entity_poly.pdbx_seq_one_letter_code
_entity_poly.pdbx_strand_id
1 'polypeptide(L)'
;MHRTTIHLEAFDKPFSVIVEPWAAPLFEIQPGERCEIVVEHPSIEPTVTAGVLNGTMYLTVYESGSTFRFVRQGEVEFEMPIAIPMLTGRLPGEA
;
A
#
# COMPACT_ATOMS: atom_id res chain seq x y z
N MET A 1 13.82 10.59 6.14
CA MET A 1 13.00 9.64 5.37
C MET A 1 12.57 8.53 6.31
N HIS A 2 11.27 8.36 6.51
CA HIS A 2 10.72 7.31 7.37
C HIS A 2 10.18 6.18 6.50
N ARG A 3 10.31 4.93 6.98
CA ARG A 3 10.05 3.73 6.21
C ARG A 3 9.42 2.63 7.05
N THR A 4 8.39 1.99 6.50
CA THR A 4 7.74 0.78 7.02
C THR A 4 7.78 -0.30 5.94
N THR A 5 8.22 -1.50 6.28
CA THR A 5 8.26 -2.64 5.35
C THR A 5 7.34 -3.75 5.86
N ILE A 6 6.42 -4.22 5.02
CA ILE A 6 5.60 -5.41 5.27
C ILE A 6 6.13 -6.55 4.40
N HIS A 7 6.52 -7.65 5.04
CA HIS A 7 6.92 -8.86 4.33
C HIS A 7 5.71 -9.75 4.09
N LEU A 8 5.59 -10.24 2.85
CA LEU A 8 4.48 -11.05 2.37
C LEU A 8 5.02 -12.37 1.83
N GLU A 9 4.48 -13.48 2.33
CA GLU A 9 4.85 -14.83 1.91
C GLU A 9 3.58 -15.68 1.79
N ALA A 10 3.40 -16.32 0.64
CA ALA A 10 2.35 -17.29 0.43
C ALA A 10 2.92 -18.69 0.73
N PHE A 11 2.29 -19.44 1.64
CA PHE A 11 2.81 -20.73 2.08
C PHE A 11 2.27 -21.91 1.27
N ASP A 12 0.95 -22.00 1.12
CA ASP A 12 0.27 -23.17 0.54
C ASP A 12 -0.58 -22.84 -0.70
N LYS A 13 -1.16 -21.63 -0.75
CA LYS A 13 -2.01 -21.15 -1.84
C LYS A 13 -1.66 -19.71 -2.21
N PRO A 14 -1.88 -19.32 -3.47
CA PRO A 14 -1.75 -17.93 -3.85
C PRO A 14 -2.75 -17.07 -3.06
N PHE A 15 -2.37 -15.84 -2.76
CA PHE A 15 -3.28 -14.85 -2.21
C PHE A 15 -3.10 -13.51 -2.90
N SER A 16 -4.18 -12.75 -2.97
CA SER A 16 -4.17 -11.42 -3.57
C SER A 16 -4.00 -10.35 -2.52
N VAL A 17 -3.31 -9.27 -2.87
CA VAL A 17 -3.03 -8.12 -2.01
C VAL A 17 -3.49 -6.85 -2.70
N ILE A 18 -4.23 -6.03 -1.96
CA ILE A 18 -4.63 -4.68 -2.36
C ILE A 18 -4.03 -3.69 -1.37
N VAL A 19 -3.45 -2.60 -1.89
CA VAL A 19 -3.01 -1.47 -1.07
C VAL A 19 -4.05 -0.35 -1.16
N GLU A 20 -4.64 -0.01 -0.02
CA GLU A 20 -5.62 1.05 0.17
C GLU A 20 -4.96 2.36 0.61
N PRO A 21 -5.61 3.52 0.37
CA PRO A 21 -7.02 3.72 -0.06
C PRO A 21 -7.34 3.69 -1.56
N TRP A 22 -6.38 3.47 -2.47
CA TRP A 22 -6.63 3.65 -3.92
C TRP A 22 -6.98 2.38 -4.70
N ALA A 23 -7.18 1.23 -4.05
CA ALA A 23 -7.76 -0.01 -4.58
C ALA A 23 -7.50 -0.30 -6.07
N ALA A 24 -6.23 -0.24 -6.48
CA ALA A 24 -5.57 -0.88 -7.61
C ALA A 24 -4.12 -0.34 -7.62
N PRO A 25 -3.11 -1.18 -7.85
CA PRO A 25 -3.17 -2.54 -8.39
C PRO A 25 -3.47 -3.64 -7.36
N LEU A 26 -3.96 -4.77 -7.88
CA LEU A 26 -4.06 -6.06 -7.19
C LEU A 26 -2.78 -6.85 -7.47
N PHE A 27 -2.06 -7.25 -6.43
CA PHE A 27 -0.88 -8.10 -6.56
C PHE A 27 -1.23 -9.53 -6.19
N GLU A 28 -0.80 -10.51 -7.00
CA GLU A 28 -0.94 -11.93 -6.66
C GLU A 28 0.41 -12.49 -6.21
N ILE A 29 0.43 -13.09 -5.01
CA ILE A 29 1.63 -13.71 -4.42
C ILE A 29 1.49 -15.22 -4.54
N GLN A 30 2.40 -15.86 -5.26
CA GLN A 30 2.42 -17.31 -5.47
C GLN A 30 3.11 -18.03 -4.31
N PRO A 31 2.76 -19.30 -4.03
CA PRO A 31 3.44 -20.10 -3.02
C PRO A 31 4.96 -20.13 -3.21
N GLY A 32 5.70 -19.89 -2.13
CA GLY A 32 7.16 -19.83 -2.13
C GLY A 32 7.75 -18.51 -2.60
N GLU A 33 6.94 -17.54 -3.02
CA GLU A 33 7.40 -16.18 -3.26
C GLU A 33 7.50 -15.39 -1.96
N ARG A 34 8.52 -14.51 -1.92
CA ARG A 34 8.66 -13.49 -0.89
C ARG A 34 8.61 -12.13 -1.56
N CYS A 35 7.61 -11.36 -1.16
CA CYS A 35 7.41 -10.00 -1.63
C CYS A 35 7.43 -9.03 -0.45
N GLU A 36 7.63 -7.77 -0.75
CA GLU A 36 7.63 -6.70 0.24
C GLU A 36 6.73 -5.56 -0.22
N ILE A 37 6.00 -4.97 0.72
CA ILE A 37 5.41 -3.65 0.55
C ILE A 37 6.25 -2.69 1.36
N VAL A 38 6.87 -1.74 0.67
CA VAL A 38 7.68 -0.69 1.29
C VAL A 38 6.90 0.60 1.22
N VAL A 39 6.58 1.17 2.36
CA VAL A 39 5.93 2.48 2.47
C VAL A 39 6.91 3.47 3.04
N GLU A 40 7.01 4.61 2.38
CA GLU A 40 8.01 5.63 2.66
C GLU A 40 7.35 7.01 2.72
N HIS A 41 7.63 7.78 3.77
CA HIS A 41 7.10 9.13 3.93
C HIS A 41 8.21 10.10 4.35
N PRO A 42 8.26 11.33 3.81
CA PRO A 42 9.36 12.26 4.07
C PRO A 42 9.45 12.69 5.55
N SER A 43 8.31 12.80 6.24
CA SER A 43 8.21 13.55 7.51
C SER A 43 7.69 12.79 8.73
N ILE A 44 7.05 11.63 8.56
CA ILE A 44 6.41 10.87 9.65
C ILE A 44 6.53 9.39 9.38
N GLU A 45 6.50 8.58 10.43
CA GLU A 45 6.51 7.12 10.29
C GLU A 45 5.19 6.62 9.69
N PRO A 46 5.22 5.91 8.55
CA PRO A 46 4.00 5.39 7.95
C PRO A 46 3.39 4.26 8.79
N THR A 47 2.10 4.37 9.06
CA THR A 47 1.30 3.34 9.70
C THR A 47 0.60 2.53 8.61
N VAL A 48 0.74 1.22 8.68
CA VAL A 48 0.05 0.29 7.78
C VAL A 48 -0.72 -0.74 8.60
N THR A 49 -2.01 -0.89 8.33
CA THR A 49 -2.83 -1.95 8.91
C THR A 49 -3.13 -3.01 7.86
N ALA A 50 -3.29 -4.25 8.31
CA ALA A 50 -3.61 -5.38 7.46
C ALA A 50 -4.95 -5.99 7.86
N GLY A 51 -5.81 -6.26 6.88
CA GLY A 51 -7.05 -7.01 7.04
C GLY A 51 -7.21 -8.05 5.94
N VAL A 52 -8.02 -9.07 6.18
CA VAL A 52 -8.36 -10.08 5.16
C VAL A 52 -9.86 -10.09 4.96
N LEU A 53 -10.29 -9.94 3.71
CA LEU A 53 -11.69 -10.00 3.31
C LEU A 53 -11.81 -10.83 2.04
N ASN A 54 -12.65 -11.86 2.08
CA ASN A 54 -12.90 -12.79 0.95
C ASN A 54 -11.61 -13.40 0.35
N GLY A 55 -10.61 -13.69 1.19
CA GLY A 55 -9.33 -14.26 0.74
C GLY A 55 -8.36 -13.27 0.10
N THR A 56 -8.72 -11.99 0.04
CA THR A 56 -7.82 -10.89 -0.36
C THR A 56 -7.30 -10.18 0.88
N MET A 57 -5.99 -9.95 0.93
CA MET A 57 -5.37 -9.12 1.95
C MET A 57 -5.45 -7.65 1.54
N TYR A 58 -5.91 -6.81 2.46
CA TYR A 58 -5.97 -5.37 2.31
C TYR A 58 -4.93 -4.75 3.23
N LEU A 59 -4.05 -3.94 2.66
CA LEU A 59 -3.06 -3.16 3.38
C LEU A 59 -3.45 -1.69 3.29
N THR A 60 -3.87 -1.09 4.40
CA THR A 60 -4.30 0.31 4.44
C THR A 60 -3.15 1.18 4.91
N VAL A 61 -2.71 2.11 4.07
CA VAL A 61 -1.72 3.14 4.43
C VAL A 61 -2.46 4.42 4.83
N TYR A 62 -2.18 4.95 6.03
CA TYR A 62 -2.92 6.11 6.55
C TYR A 62 -2.30 7.45 6.13
N GLU A 63 -0.99 7.47 5.88
CA GLU A 63 -0.23 8.69 5.67
C GLU A 63 -0.22 9.09 4.20
N SER A 64 -1.15 9.98 3.85
CA SER A 64 -1.15 10.78 2.63
C SER A 64 0.22 11.43 2.38
N GLY A 65 0.70 11.46 1.12
CA GLY A 65 2.03 11.96 0.77
C GLY A 65 3.14 10.91 0.87
N SER A 66 2.80 9.68 1.28
CA SER A 66 3.72 8.54 1.22
C SER A 66 4.00 8.13 -0.23
N THR A 67 5.00 7.30 -0.43
CA THR A 67 5.15 6.47 -1.64
C THR A 67 5.15 5.03 -1.19
N PHE A 68 4.35 4.18 -1.85
CA PHE A 68 4.47 2.76 -1.63
C PHE A 68 5.11 2.08 -2.84
N ARG A 69 5.85 1.01 -2.56
CA ARG A 69 6.47 0.15 -3.56
C ARG A 69 6.10 -1.28 -3.27
N PHE A 70 5.77 -2.02 -4.33
CA PHE A 70 5.71 -3.47 -4.30
C PHE A 70 7.02 -4.01 -4.86
N VAL A 71 7.71 -4.80 -4.03
CA VAL A 71 9.02 -5.38 -4.33
C VAL A 71 8.84 -6.90 -4.43
N ARG A 72 9.22 -7.46 -5.58
CA ARG A 72 9.23 -8.91 -5.81
C ARG A 72 10.66 -9.34 -6.08
N GLN A 73 11.15 -10.34 -5.33
CA GLN A 73 12.50 -10.89 -5.52
C GLN A 73 13.63 -9.83 -5.44
N GLY A 74 13.43 -8.77 -4.63
CA GLY A 74 14.39 -7.68 -4.46
C GLY A 74 14.31 -6.57 -5.50
N GLU A 75 13.43 -6.67 -6.50
CA GLU A 75 13.22 -5.65 -7.53
C GLU A 75 11.88 -4.93 -7.32
N VAL A 76 11.87 -3.61 -7.55
CA VAL A 76 10.64 -2.81 -7.50
C VAL A 76 9.82 -3.10 -8.75
N GLU A 77 8.72 -3.83 -8.58
CA GLU A 77 7.79 -4.16 -9.67
C GLU A 77 6.76 -3.04 -9.87
N PHE A 78 6.37 -2.36 -8.80
CA PHE A 78 5.43 -1.25 -8.84
C PHE A 78 5.80 -0.18 -7.82
N GLU A 79 5.63 1.10 -8.21
CA GLU A 79 5.81 2.25 -7.34
C GLU A 79 4.69 3.26 -7.61
N MET A 80 4.07 3.77 -6.54
CA MET A 80 3.05 4.81 -6.67
C MET A 80 3.08 5.77 -5.48
N PRO A 81 3.03 7.09 -5.73
CA PRO A 81 2.80 8.08 -4.68
C PRO A 81 1.36 8.00 -4.17
N ILE A 82 1.20 8.08 -2.86
CA ILE A 82 -0.05 8.20 -2.14
C ILE A 82 -0.41 9.69 -2.14
N ALA A 83 -1.44 10.05 -2.92
CA ALA A 83 -1.83 11.44 -3.07
C ALA A 83 -2.26 12.05 -1.73
N ILE A 84 -1.82 13.28 -1.46
CA ILE A 84 -2.44 14.10 -0.42
C ILE A 84 -3.79 14.53 -0.99
N PRO A 85 -4.92 14.16 -0.36
CA PRO A 85 -6.21 14.69 -0.78
C PRO A 85 -6.08 16.20 -0.80
N MET A 86 -6.05 16.79 -1.99
CA MET A 86 -6.15 18.24 -2.06
C MET A 86 -7.54 18.53 -1.52
N LEU A 87 -7.61 19.20 -0.37
CA LEU A 87 -8.79 19.92 0.03
C LEU A 87 -9.13 20.83 -1.15
N THR A 88 -10.01 20.38 -2.05
CA THR A 88 -10.67 21.27 -2.99
C THR A 88 -11.56 22.14 -2.12
N GLY A 89 -10.96 23.19 -1.56
CA GLY A 89 -11.62 24.20 -0.79
C GLY A 89 -12.58 24.95 -1.69
N ARG A 90 -13.81 24.47 -1.75
CA ARG A 90 -15.00 25.32 -1.70
C ARG A 90 -15.93 24.70 -0.69
N LEU A 91 -16.07 25.36 0.45
CA LEU A 91 -17.27 25.17 1.26
C LEU A 91 -18.46 25.56 0.38
N PRO A 92 -19.55 24.76 0.31
CA PRO A 92 -20.77 25.21 -0.33
C PRO A 92 -21.30 26.41 0.46
N GLY A 93 -21.10 27.62 -0.06
CA GLY A 93 -21.57 28.85 0.61
C GLY A 93 -20.84 30.15 0.30
N GLU A 94 -19.69 30.15 -0.37
CA GLU A 94 -19.05 31.39 -0.83
C GLU A 94 -19.39 31.66 -2.30
N ALA A 95 -20.53 32.33 -2.49
CA ALA A 95 -20.94 32.99 -3.74
C ALA A 95 -21.22 34.46 -3.46
#